data_AF-A0A8T7BQI0-F1
#
_entry.id   AF-A0A8T7BQI0-F1
#
_cell.length_a   1.000
_cell.length_b   1.000
_cell.length_c   1.000
_cell.angle_alpha   90.00
_cell.angle_beta   90.00
_cell.angle_gamma   90.00
#
_symmetry.space_group_name_H-M   'P 1'
#
loop_
_entity.id
_entity.type
_entity.pdbx_description
1 polymer ?
#
loop_
_entity_poly.entity_id
_entity_poly.type
_entity_poly.pdbx_seq_one_letter_code
_entity_poly.pdbx_strand_id
1 'polypeptide(L)'
;MTIFNRALTSTLGLLFIVVSFNANAVPSLQLDIIGGTYDTGDETIVGDGDLVAYGKVRNDGDNSTDYIKSAIDLTSDYQISLALYRLDGTSILSSDSGFGSFGFGGTTYSVGNGNLVHGSPPATESPDTSSEDLQNHGIFPTFYGTYDFDWIDTQTRSSVNTQDTTGTDPNDFSSGADLVYMTFSWDIAGLTDGYGLHFDLYEVLADGSRGIFAPFSHDAASSIPEPGPLALLGMGLIMVFLSARRRRV
;
A
#
# COMPACT_ATOMS: atom_id res chain seq x y z
N MET A 1 -0.27 -47.79 57.45
CA MET A 1 -1.48 -47.04 57.05
C MET A 1 -1.36 -45.62 57.58
N THR A 2 -0.65 -44.75 56.85
CA THR A 2 -0.81 -43.28 56.92
C THR A 2 -0.08 -42.70 55.71
N ILE A 3 -0.90 -42.28 54.77
CA ILE A 3 -0.56 -41.58 53.53
C ILE A 3 -0.50 -40.08 53.89
N PHE A 4 0.16 -39.29 53.03
CA PHE A 4 0.18 -37.82 52.97
C PHE A 4 1.29 -37.11 53.75
N ASN A 5 2.39 -36.84 53.04
CA ASN A 5 3.13 -35.59 53.21
C ASN A 5 4.06 -35.33 52.01
N ARG A 6 3.49 -34.95 50.86
CA ARG A 6 4.18 -34.21 49.77
C ARG A 6 3.13 -33.50 48.92
N ALA A 7 2.51 -32.47 49.48
CA ALA A 7 1.87 -31.44 48.68
C ALA A 7 2.75 -30.19 48.76
N LEU A 8 2.71 -29.39 47.71
CA LEU A 8 3.31 -28.05 47.59
C LEU A 8 4.76 -28.00 47.07
N THR A 9 4.90 -28.17 45.77
CA THR A 9 5.72 -27.27 44.93
C THR A 9 5.45 -27.60 43.46
N SER A 10 4.28 -27.20 42.98
CA SER A 10 4.01 -27.16 41.56
C SER A 10 3.06 -26.02 41.28
N THR A 11 3.37 -25.30 40.18
CA THR A 11 2.51 -24.37 39.46
C THR A 11 2.15 -23.06 40.16
N LEU A 12 3.10 -22.12 40.20
CA LEU A 12 2.79 -20.72 39.95
C LEU A 12 3.41 -20.31 38.60
N GLY A 13 3.03 -21.04 37.54
CA GLY A 13 3.23 -20.59 36.17
C GLY A 13 2.08 -19.65 35.84
N LEU A 14 2.29 -18.36 36.06
CA LEU A 14 1.36 -17.29 35.72
C LEU A 14 1.22 -17.26 34.19
N LEU A 15 0.23 -17.99 33.66
CA LEU A 15 -0.13 -17.95 32.26
C LEU A 15 -0.88 -16.64 31.99
N PHE A 16 -0.11 -15.57 31.72
CA PHE A 16 -0.64 -14.36 31.11
C PHE A 16 -1.03 -14.70 29.66
N ILE A 17 -2.27 -15.15 29.45
CA ILE A 17 -2.88 -15.11 28.13
C ILE A 17 -3.16 -13.63 27.86
N VAL A 18 -2.22 -12.98 27.18
CA VAL A 18 -2.46 -11.67 26.58
C VAL A 18 -3.47 -11.91 25.47
N VAL A 19 -4.72 -11.53 25.73
CA VAL A 19 -5.73 -11.44 24.67
C VAL A 19 -5.34 -10.22 23.85
N SER A 20 -4.68 -10.45 22.72
CA SER A 20 -4.45 -9.41 21.73
C SER A 20 -5.79 -9.09 21.07
N PHE A 21 -6.32 -7.90 21.35
CA PHE A 21 -7.41 -7.35 20.55
C PHE A 21 -6.77 -6.75 19.29
N ASN A 22 -7.36 -7.02 18.12
CA ASN A 22 -6.97 -6.31 16.90
C ASN A 22 -7.33 -4.83 17.10
N ALA A 23 -6.31 -3.97 17.08
CA ALA A 23 -6.53 -2.53 17.01
C ALA A 23 -6.93 -2.19 15.58
N ASN A 24 -8.23 -2.02 15.34
CA ASN A 24 -8.74 -1.57 14.04
C ASN A 24 -8.54 -0.06 13.92
N ALA A 25 -7.30 0.36 13.69
CA ALA A 25 -6.99 1.74 13.37
C ALA A 25 -7.14 1.93 11.86
N VAL A 26 -8.21 2.62 11.44
CA VAL A 26 -8.41 3.01 10.04
C VAL A 26 -7.50 4.19 9.73
N PRO A 27 -6.55 4.07 8.79
CA PRO A 27 -5.65 5.17 8.46
C PRO A 27 -6.37 6.40 7.89
N SER A 28 -5.75 7.57 8.09
CA SER A 28 -6.25 8.85 7.60
C SER A 28 -6.29 8.94 6.07
N LEU A 29 -5.28 8.36 5.42
CA LEU A 29 -5.15 8.23 3.98
C LEU A 29 -4.89 6.77 3.63
N GLN A 30 -5.53 6.28 2.56
CA GLN A 30 -5.38 4.91 2.07
C GLN A 30 -5.60 4.88 0.56
N LEU A 31 -4.91 3.98 -0.13
CA LEU A 31 -5.22 3.60 -1.51
C LEU A 31 -5.88 2.22 -1.55
N ASP A 32 -6.63 1.97 -2.62
CA ASP A 32 -7.17 0.67 -3.01
C ASP A 32 -7.23 0.59 -4.53
N ILE A 33 -7.40 -0.61 -5.07
CA ILE A 33 -7.64 -0.84 -6.49
C ILE A 33 -8.95 -1.60 -6.59
N ILE A 34 -9.91 -1.14 -7.39
CA ILE A 34 -11.18 -1.85 -7.56
C ILE A 34 -10.91 -3.27 -8.09
N GLY A 35 -11.40 -4.29 -7.38
CA GLY A 35 -11.11 -5.70 -7.69
C GLY A 35 -9.66 -6.15 -7.45
N GLY A 36 -8.84 -5.30 -6.82
CA GLY A 36 -7.48 -5.61 -6.40
C GLY A 36 -7.42 -6.64 -5.28
N THR A 37 -6.21 -7.09 -4.98
CA THR A 37 -5.91 -8.07 -3.92
C THR A 37 -4.80 -7.51 -3.03
N TYR A 38 -4.90 -7.76 -1.72
CA TYR A 38 -3.83 -7.40 -0.79
C TYR A 38 -2.70 -8.44 -0.85
N ASP A 39 -1.49 -7.99 -1.17
CA ASP A 39 -0.29 -8.80 -1.06
C ASP A 39 0.30 -8.64 0.34
N THR A 40 0.21 -9.69 1.16
CA THR A 40 0.76 -9.70 2.52
C THR A 40 2.29 -9.78 2.57
N GLY A 41 2.95 -10.11 1.46
CA GLY A 41 4.41 -10.21 1.37
C GLY A 41 5.05 -8.83 1.21
N ASP A 42 4.47 -8.03 0.31
CA ASP A 42 4.93 -6.67 0.00
C ASP A 42 4.09 -5.60 0.73
N GLU A 43 3.07 -6.02 1.48
CA GLU A 43 2.11 -5.17 2.19
C GLU A 43 1.44 -4.13 1.29
N THR A 44 1.09 -4.47 0.05
CA THR A 44 0.54 -3.53 -0.94
C THR A 44 -0.67 -4.10 -1.65
N ILE A 45 -1.52 -3.23 -2.22
CA ILE A 45 -2.69 -3.64 -3.00
C ILE A 45 -2.31 -3.71 -4.47
N VAL A 46 -2.59 -4.84 -5.10
CA VAL A 46 -2.21 -5.14 -6.48
C VAL A 46 -3.44 -5.41 -7.34
N GLY A 47 -3.48 -4.84 -8.55
CA GLY A 47 -4.57 -5.08 -9.48
C GLY A 47 -4.53 -4.18 -10.72
N ASP A 48 -5.51 -4.39 -11.60
CA ASP A 48 -5.64 -3.69 -12.88
C ASP A 48 -6.89 -2.78 -12.96
N GLY A 49 -7.66 -2.69 -11.88
CA GLY A 49 -8.86 -1.84 -11.80
C GLY A 49 -8.52 -0.37 -11.55
N ASP A 50 -9.55 0.49 -11.49
CA ASP A 50 -9.34 1.89 -11.15
C ASP A 50 -8.76 2.05 -9.74
N LEU A 51 -7.85 3.01 -9.58
CA LEU A 51 -7.27 3.38 -8.31
C LEU A 51 -8.30 4.19 -7.50
N VAL A 52 -8.41 3.92 -6.20
CA VAL A 52 -9.28 4.67 -5.30
C VAL A 52 -8.45 5.24 -4.15
N ALA A 53 -8.52 6.55 -3.97
CA ALA A 53 -7.98 7.22 -2.80
C ALA A 53 -9.09 7.42 -1.76
N TYR A 54 -8.80 7.13 -0.50
CA TYR A 54 -9.68 7.38 0.63
C TYR A 54 -9.05 8.37 1.59
N GLY A 55 -9.87 9.32 2.05
CA GLY A 55 -9.49 10.31 3.05
C GLY A 55 -10.48 10.30 4.22
N LYS A 56 -10.00 10.08 5.43
CA LYS A 56 -10.84 10.11 6.63
C LYS A 56 -11.22 11.54 6.97
N VAL A 57 -12.51 11.86 6.91
CA VAL A 57 -12.98 13.21 7.19
C VAL A 57 -13.20 13.44 8.68
N ARG A 58 -13.12 14.71 9.07
CA ARG A 58 -13.47 15.11 10.41
C ARG A 58 -14.99 15.01 10.60
N ASN A 59 -15.45 14.24 11.57
CA ASN A 59 -16.84 14.31 12.01
C ASN A 59 -17.06 15.60 12.82
N ASP A 60 -17.96 16.46 12.34
CA ASP A 60 -18.37 17.68 13.02
C ASP A 60 -18.97 17.34 14.40
N GLY A 61 -18.16 17.48 15.44
CA GLY A 61 -18.55 17.19 16.82
C GLY A 61 -17.45 16.56 17.68
N ASP A 62 -16.45 15.92 17.06
CA ASP A 62 -15.27 15.43 17.77
C ASP A 62 -14.19 16.52 17.78
N ASN A 63 -14.00 17.12 18.96
CA ASN A 63 -12.97 18.13 19.23
C ASN A 63 -11.79 17.53 20.01
N SER A 64 -11.65 16.21 20.08
CA SER A 64 -10.48 15.62 20.71
C SER A 64 -9.23 15.93 19.89
N THR A 65 -8.16 16.33 20.58
CA THR A 65 -6.87 16.67 19.97
C THR A 65 -6.22 15.51 19.23
N ASP A 66 -6.59 14.28 19.58
CA ASP A 66 -6.09 13.06 18.94
C ASP A 66 -6.83 12.77 17.63
N TYR A 67 -8.15 13.04 17.57
CA TYR A 67 -8.93 12.91 16.34
C TYR A 67 -8.52 13.93 15.27
N ILE A 68 -8.20 15.16 15.69
CA ILE A 68 -7.74 16.26 14.80
C ILE A 68 -6.45 15.88 14.04
N LYS A 69 -5.61 14.99 14.58
CA LYS A 69 -4.38 14.52 13.90
C LYS A 69 -4.61 13.35 12.93
N SER A 70 -5.80 12.76 12.93
CA SER A 70 -6.13 11.54 12.17
C SER A 70 -7.15 11.75 11.05
N ALA A 71 -7.57 13.00 10.83
CA ALA A 71 -8.50 13.35 9.77
C ALA A 71 -7.79 14.25 8.76
N ILE A 72 -8.21 14.14 7.51
CA ILE A 72 -7.71 14.96 6.40
C ILE A 72 -8.33 16.36 6.46
N ASP A 73 -7.59 17.37 5.99
CA ASP A 73 -8.12 18.70 5.71
C ASP A 73 -8.50 18.78 4.23
N LEU A 74 -9.78 18.97 3.91
CA LEU A 74 -10.28 19.04 2.53
C LEU A 74 -9.80 20.30 1.78
N THR A 75 -9.15 21.23 2.47
CA THR A 75 -8.57 22.45 1.88
C THR A 75 -7.06 22.37 1.65
N SER A 76 -6.42 21.28 2.08
CA SER A 76 -5.02 20.99 1.78
C SER A 76 -4.83 20.46 0.37
N ASP A 77 -3.61 20.57 -0.14
CA ASP A 77 -3.20 19.98 -1.42
C ASP A 77 -2.88 18.49 -1.24
N TYR A 78 -3.39 17.62 -2.12
CA TYR A 78 -3.10 16.19 -2.13
C TYR A 78 -2.52 15.74 -3.46
N GLN A 79 -1.60 14.80 -3.39
CA GLN A 79 -0.93 14.24 -4.56
C GLN A 79 -0.89 12.72 -4.49
N ILE A 80 -0.96 12.13 -5.69
CA ILE A 80 -0.59 10.73 -5.93
C ILE A 80 0.77 10.73 -6.63
N SER A 81 1.76 10.04 -6.07
CA SER A 81 2.98 9.69 -6.79
C SER A 81 2.71 8.55 -7.77
N LEU A 82 3.32 8.63 -8.94
CA LEU A 82 3.22 7.64 -10.01
C LEU A 82 4.61 7.15 -10.31
N ALA A 83 5.09 6.17 -9.54
CA ALA A 83 6.49 5.80 -9.50
C ALA A 83 6.75 4.49 -10.26
N LEU A 84 7.70 4.52 -11.19
CA LEU A 84 8.08 3.35 -11.97
C LEU A 84 8.86 2.37 -11.10
N TYR A 85 8.58 1.08 -11.26
CA TYR A 85 9.41 0.02 -10.70
C TYR A 85 9.60 -1.10 -11.71
N ARG A 86 10.62 -1.95 -11.51
CA ARG A 86 10.82 -3.15 -12.31
C ARG A 86 10.19 -4.35 -11.63
N LEU A 87 9.50 -5.16 -12.43
CA LEU A 87 8.86 -6.39 -11.95
C LEU A 87 9.88 -7.45 -11.49
N ASP A 88 11.15 -7.31 -11.89
CA ASP A 88 12.24 -8.18 -11.41
C ASP A 88 12.85 -7.71 -10.08
N GLY A 89 12.34 -6.62 -9.50
CA GLY A 89 12.82 -6.04 -8.25
C GLY A 89 14.15 -5.28 -8.37
N THR A 90 14.72 -5.14 -9.57
CA THR A 90 15.96 -4.37 -9.74
C THR A 90 15.70 -2.86 -9.74
N SER A 91 16.61 -2.10 -9.16
CA SER A 91 16.49 -0.63 -9.08
C SER A 91 16.58 0.02 -10.47
N ILE A 92 15.81 1.11 -10.65
CA ILE A 92 15.85 1.95 -11.84
C ILE A 92 16.84 3.10 -11.61
N LEU A 93 17.85 3.21 -12.48
CA LEU A 93 18.87 4.26 -12.38
C LEU A 93 18.47 5.51 -13.19
N SER A 94 19.01 6.68 -12.83
CA SER A 94 18.75 7.93 -13.56
C SER A 94 19.26 7.93 -15.01
N SER A 95 20.18 7.02 -15.33
CA SER A 95 20.67 6.77 -16.69
C SER A 95 19.80 5.84 -17.52
N ASP A 96 18.86 5.13 -16.87
CA ASP A 96 17.99 4.18 -17.55
C ASP A 96 16.98 4.93 -18.42
N SER A 97 16.56 4.29 -19.52
CA SER A 97 15.66 4.88 -20.51
C SER A 97 14.83 3.78 -21.17
N GLY A 98 13.88 4.18 -22.02
CA GLY A 98 13.06 3.22 -22.77
C GLY A 98 11.97 2.56 -21.93
N PHE A 99 11.43 3.25 -20.94
CA PHE A 99 10.33 2.75 -20.11
C PHE A 99 8.97 2.73 -20.83
N GLY A 100 8.86 3.41 -21.98
CA GLY A 100 7.58 3.66 -22.65
C GLY A 100 6.83 4.84 -22.02
N SER A 101 5.51 4.71 -21.96
CA SER A 101 4.61 5.73 -21.40
C SER A 101 3.40 5.10 -20.73
N PHE A 102 2.81 5.79 -19.75
CA PHE A 102 1.56 5.36 -19.11
C PHE A 102 0.57 6.53 -19.04
N GLY A 103 -0.71 6.22 -18.91
CA GLY A 103 -1.78 7.18 -18.67
C GLY A 103 -2.21 7.18 -17.21
N PHE A 104 -2.49 8.35 -16.65
CA PHE A 104 -3.13 8.51 -15.34
C PHE A 104 -4.00 9.77 -15.33
N GLY A 105 -5.26 9.64 -14.93
CA GLY A 105 -6.17 10.79 -14.83
C GLY A 105 -6.32 11.59 -16.13
N GLY A 106 -6.21 10.93 -17.29
CA GLY A 106 -6.24 11.55 -18.62
C GLY A 106 -4.92 12.18 -19.10
N THR A 107 -3.86 12.17 -18.29
CA THR A 107 -2.52 12.68 -18.63
C THR A 107 -1.59 11.53 -19.00
N THR A 108 -0.78 11.70 -20.06
CA THR A 108 0.27 10.74 -20.43
C THR A 108 1.62 11.12 -19.79
N TYR A 109 2.23 10.17 -19.11
CA TYR A 109 3.53 10.28 -18.47
C TYR A 109 4.60 9.49 -19.23
N SER A 110 5.75 10.09 -19.45
CA SER A 110 6.93 9.42 -20.01
C SER A 110 8.19 10.19 -19.63
N VAL A 111 9.36 9.56 -19.70
CA VAL A 111 10.62 10.31 -19.54
C VAL A 111 10.81 11.28 -20.70
N GLY A 112 10.34 10.93 -21.90
CA GLY A 112 10.52 11.73 -23.12
C GLY A 112 9.73 13.04 -23.15
N ASN A 113 8.63 13.16 -22.38
CA ASN A 113 7.84 14.39 -22.31
C ASN A 113 8.17 15.29 -21.10
N GLY A 114 9.13 14.87 -20.26
CA GLY A 114 9.61 15.66 -19.11
C GLY A 114 8.70 15.63 -17.89
N ASN A 115 7.64 14.82 -17.89
CA ASN A 115 6.70 14.71 -16.76
C ASN A 115 7.13 13.69 -15.70
N LEU A 116 8.27 13.02 -15.92
CA LEU A 116 8.88 12.11 -14.96
C LEU A 116 10.23 12.65 -14.52
N VAL A 117 10.47 12.67 -13.21
CA VAL A 117 11.74 13.06 -12.59
C VAL A 117 12.33 11.87 -11.85
N HIS A 118 13.66 11.73 -11.84
CA HIS A 118 14.34 10.68 -11.06
C HIS A 118 14.62 11.17 -9.64
N GLY A 119 14.16 10.44 -8.63
CA GLY A 119 14.33 10.78 -7.22
C GLY A 119 13.30 10.10 -6.32
N SER A 120 12.92 10.78 -5.24
CA SER A 120 11.85 10.38 -4.32
C SER A 120 10.82 11.51 -4.19
N PRO A 121 9.52 11.22 -4.10
CA PRO A 121 8.48 12.19 -3.81
C PRO A 121 8.34 12.48 -2.29
N PRO A 122 7.85 13.68 -1.92
CA PRO A 122 7.86 14.89 -2.75
C PRO A 122 9.30 15.38 -2.98
N ALA A 123 9.53 16.09 -4.10
CA ALA A 123 10.87 16.51 -4.56
C ALA A 123 11.64 17.41 -3.56
N THR A 124 10.94 17.95 -2.57
CA THR A 124 11.38 18.94 -1.59
C THR A 124 11.73 18.36 -0.21
N GLU A 125 11.61 17.04 -0.01
CA GLU A 125 11.92 16.41 1.28
C GLU A 125 13.41 16.52 1.65
N SER A 126 13.68 17.03 2.85
CA SER A 126 14.86 16.61 3.61
C SER A 126 14.67 15.13 3.97
N PRO A 127 15.69 14.25 3.84
CA PRO A 127 15.52 12.82 4.13
C PRO A 127 15.00 12.66 5.56
N ASP A 128 13.72 12.30 5.69
CA ASP A 128 13.13 12.06 6.99
C ASP A 128 13.86 10.85 7.58
N THR A 129 14.59 11.12 8.65
CA THR A 129 15.39 10.15 9.42
C THR A 129 14.64 9.73 10.67
N SER A 130 13.31 9.94 10.73
CA SER A 130 12.49 9.44 11.81
C SER A 130 12.44 7.91 11.77
N SER A 131 13.19 7.36 12.70
CA SER A 131 13.60 5.98 12.85
C SER A 131 12.51 5.05 13.37
N GLU A 132 11.32 5.05 12.77
CA GLU A 132 10.28 4.04 13.04
C GLU A 132 10.02 3.09 11.86
N ASP A 133 10.61 3.36 10.69
CA ASP A 133 10.60 2.45 9.52
C ASP A 133 11.64 1.33 9.64
N LEU A 134 11.26 0.25 10.33
CA LEU A 134 11.90 -1.04 10.12
C LEU A 134 11.48 -1.61 8.76
N GLN A 135 12.13 -1.12 7.70
CA GLN A 135 12.53 -1.78 6.43
C GLN A 135 12.53 -0.75 5.30
N ASN A 136 13.58 -0.78 4.49
CA ASN A 136 13.73 0.05 3.30
C ASN A 136 12.83 -0.54 2.19
N HIS A 137 11.52 -0.28 2.25
CA HIS A 137 10.49 -0.85 1.34
C HIS A 137 10.06 0.11 0.22
N GLY A 138 10.86 1.12 -0.06
CA GLY A 138 10.60 2.02 -1.18
C GLY A 138 11.20 1.50 -2.48
N ILE A 139 10.48 1.69 -3.57
CA ILE A 139 11.03 1.59 -4.95
C ILE A 139 11.94 2.77 -5.30
N PHE A 140 12.16 3.68 -4.35
CA PHE A 140 12.91 4.92 -4.53
C PHE A 140 14.42 4.74 -4.27
N PRO A 141 15.28 5.54 -4.94
CA PRO A 141 14.94 6.52 -5.95
C PRO A 141 14.57 5.87 -7.29
N THR A 142 13.58 6.44 -7.97
CA THR A 142 13.12 6.00 -9.30
C THR A 142 12.57 7.16 -10.11
N PHE A 143 12.17 6.92 -11.36
CA PHE A 143 11.39 7.88 -12.14
C PHE A 143 9.95 7.91 -11.66
N TYR A 144 9.48 9.08 -11.24
CA TYR A 144 8.10 9.29 -10.81
C TYR A 144 7.49 10.56 -11.42
N GLY A 145 6.18 10.54 -11.58
CA GLY A 145 5.36 11.73 -11.80
C GLY A 145 4.47 11.98 -10.59
N THR A 146 3.83 13.15 -10.54
CA THR A 146 2.80 13.45 -9.54
C THR A 146 1.49 13.80 -10.23
N TYR A 147 0.39 13.55 -9.53
CA TYR A 147 -0.95 13.96 -9.96
C TYR A 147 -1.64 14.67 -8.79
N ASP A 148 -1.91 15.96 -8.97
CA ASP A 148 -2.66 16.78 -8.02
C ASP A 148 -4.16 16.50 -8.15
N PHE A 149 -4.87 16.46 -7.02
CA PHE A 149 -6.32 16.35 -7.02
C PHE A 149 -6.94 17.05 -5.80
N ASP A 150 -8.21 17.43 -5.96
CA ASP A 150 -9.04 17.96 -4.90
C ASP A 150 -10.09 16.91 -4.48
N TRP A 151 -10.31 16.78 -3.18
CA TRP A 151 -11.40 15.93 -2.66
C TRP A 151 -12.77 16.51 -3.03
N ILE A 152 -13.71 15.63 -3.37
CA ILE A 152 -15.11 15.99 -3.56
C ILE A 152 -15.87 15.67 -2.27
N ASP A 153 -16.24 16.69 -1.50
CA ASP A 153 -16.91 16.55 -0.19
C ASP A 153 -18.26 15.82 -0.23
N THR A 154 -18.88 15.70 -1.40
CA THR A 154 -20.10 14.94 -1.64
C THR A 154 -19.87 13.48 -1.99
N GLN A 155 -18.64 13.09 -2.36
CA GLN A 155 -18.26 11.70 -2.63
C GLN A 155 -17.81 11.05 -1.33
N THR A 156 -18.79 10.52 -0.60
CA THR A 156 -18.57 9.98 0.75
C THR A 156 -18.97 8.52 0.86
N ARG A 157 -18.34 7.82 1.80
CA ARG A 157 -18.67 6.45 2.14
C ARG A 157 -18.51 6.17 3.63
N SER A 158 -19.09 5.05 4.06
CA SER A 158 -18.78 4.44 5.34
C SER A 158 -17.32 4.00 5.41
N SER A 159 -16.77 3.97 6.62
CA SER A 159 -15.38 3.60 6.88
C SER A 159 -14.99 2.26 6.25
N VAL A 160 -13.79 2.22 5.66
CA VAL A 160 -13.15 1.01 5.13
C VAL A 160 -11.67 1.01 5.53
N ASN A 161 -11.15 -0.18 5.80
CA ASN A 161 -9.72 -0.44 5.90
C ASN A 161 -9.32 -1.23 4.64
N THR A 162 -8.51 -0.65 3.76
CA THR A 162 -8.20 -1.25 2.45
C THR A 162 -7.30 -2.48 2.57
N GLN A 163 -6.60 -2.66 3.69
CA GLN A 163 -5.90 -3.90 4.03
C GLN A 163 -6.87 -5.05 4.38
N ASP A 164 -7.94 -4.75 5.13
CA ASP A 164 -8.89 -5.77 5.61
C ASP A 164 -9.98 -6.08 4.56
N THR A 165 -10.35 -5.09 3.76
CA THR A 165 -11.47 -5.15 2.80
C THR A 165 -11.04 -4.57 1.46
N THR A 166 -9.96 -5.12 0.92
CA THR A 166 -9.35 -4.75 -0.36
C THR A 166 -10.27 -5.00 -1.55
N GLY A 167 -10.03 -4.29 -2.65
CA GLY A 167 -10.71 -4.57 -3.90
C GLY A 167 -12.09 -3.93 -3.98
N THR A 168 -12.41 -3.02 -3.06
CA THR A 168 -13.78 -2.56 -2.85
C THR A 168 -14.13 -1.46 -3.84
N ASP A 169 -15.20 -1.64 -4.62
CA ASP A 169 -15.82 -0.54 -5.34
C ASP A 169 -16.45 0.44 -4.33
N PRO A 170 -16.05 1.72 -4.30
CA PRO A 170 -16.63 2.69 -3.38
C PRO A 170 -18.14 2.90 -3.58
N ASN A 171 -18.69 2.53 -4.74
CA ASN A 171 -20.13 2.64 -5.05
C ASN A 171 -20.97 1.45 -4.55
N ASP A 172 -20.34 0.34 -4.15
CA ASP A 172 -21.05 -0.89 -3.74
C ASP A 172 -21.56 -0.86 -2.28
N PHE A 173 -21.12 0.11 -1.48
CA PHE A 173 -21.38 0.16 -0.04
C PHE A 173 -22.37 1.26 0.36
N SER A 174 -23.03 1.03 1.50
CA SER A 174 -24.01 1.94 2.08
C SER A 174 -23.44 3.33 2.34
N SER A 175 -24.24 4.34 2.01
CA SER A 175 -24.02 5.76 2.31
C SER A 175 -23.52 5.96 3.74
N GLY A 176 -22.40 6.63 3.90
CA GLY A 176 -21.81 7.03 5.18
C GLY A 176 -20.92 8.26 4.94
N ALA A 177 -20.55 8.96 6.00
CA ALA A 177 -19.78 10.21 5.92
C ALA A 177 -18.44 10.12 6.68
N ASP A 178 -17.91 8.90 6.85
CA ASP A 178 -16.66 8.70 7.60
C ASP A 178 -15.43 8.98 6.73
N LEU A 179 -15.53 8.69 5.43
CA LEU A 179 -14.48 8.90 4.45
C LEU A 179 -15.03 9.68 3.25
N VAL A 180 -14.17 10.51 2.65
CA VAL A 180 -14.30 10.92 1.25
C VAL A 180 -13.49 9.98 0.36
N TYR A 181 -13.86 9.87 -0.91
CA TYR A 181 -13.11 9.09 -1.88
C TYR A 181 -12.98 9.78 -3.23
N MET A 182 -11.94 9.42 -3.97
CA MET A 182 -11.71 9.81 -5.37
C MET A 182 -11.28 8.58 -6.16
N THR A 183 -11.71 8.48 -7.42
CA THR A 183 -11.38 7.35 -8.31
C THR A 183 -10.60 7.83 -9.52
N PHE A 184 -9.54 7.11 -9.87
CA PHE A 184 -8.62 7.46 -10.95
C PHE A 184 -8.44 6.30 -11.91
N SER A 185 -8.71 6.56 -13.19
CA SER A 185 -8.38 5.65 -14.27
C SER A 185 -6.89 5.76 -14.62
N TRP A 186 -6.27 4.63 -14.91
CA TRP A 186 -4.88 4.55 -15.34
C TRP A 186 -4.70 3.49 -16.43
N ASP A 187 -3.65 3.61 -17.22
CA ASP A 187 -3.37 2.74 -18.37
C ASP A 187 -1.87 2.53 -18.54
N ILE A 188 -1.42 1.28 -18.41
CA ILE A 188 -0.02 0.88 -18.60
C ILE A 188 0.23 0.16 -19.92
N ALA A 189 -0.71 0.12 -20.85
CA ALA A 189 -0.52 -0.56 -22.13
C ALA A 189 0.64 0.00 -22.97
N GLY A 190 1.05 1.24 -22.70
CA GLY A 190 2.22 1.87 -23.32
C GLY A 190 3.54 1.67 -22.56
N LEU A 191 3.54 1.03 -21.38
CA LEU A 191 4.77 0.71 -20.66
C LEU A 191 5.49 -0.42 -21.36
N THR A 192 6.81 -0.38 -21.30
CA THR A 192 7.64 -1.49 -21.76
C THR A 192 7.48 -2.68 -20.83
N ASP A 193 7.44 -3.89 -21.39
CA ASP A 193 7.38 -5.14 -20.62
C ASP A 193 8.45 -5.17 -19.52
N GLY A 194 8.06 -5.62 -18.32
CA GLY A 194 8.95 -5.70 -17.16
C GLY A 194 8.92 -4.47 -16.25
N TYR A 195 8.09 -3.48 -16.54
CA TYR A 195 7.85 -2.32 -15.68
C TYR A 195 6.42 -2.29 -15.14
N GLY A 196 6.26 -1.68 -13.97
CA GLY A 196 4.97 -1.39 -13.35
C GLY A 196 4.95 -0.01 -12.71
N LEU A 197 3.80 0.34 -12.13
CA LEU A 197 3.59 1.54 -11.34
C LEU A 197 3.32 1.19 -9.89
N HIS A 198 3.90 1.97 -9.00
CA HIS A 198 3.57 2.04 -7.59
C HIS A 198 2.99 3.43 -7.31
N PHE A 199 1.98 3.45 -6.44
CA PHE A 199 1.21 4.62 -6.10
C PHE A 199 1.36 4.89 -4.61
N ASP A 200 1.81 6.10 -4.27
CA ASP A 200 1.72 6.61 -2.89
C ASP A 200 0.75 7.79 -2.86
N LEU A 201 0.06 7.96 -1.73
CA LEU A 201 -0.87 9.06 -1.49
C LEU A 201 -0.40 9.92 -0.32
N TYR A 202 -0.32 11.23 -0.55
CA TYR A 202 0.13 12.16 0.48
C TYR A 202 -0.45 13.56 0.36
N GLU A 203 -0.45 14.26 1.49
CA GLU A 203 -0.67 15.70 1.59
C GLU A 203 0.62 16.45 1.26
N VAL A 204 0.49 17.57 0.55
CA VAL A 204 1.57 18.54 0.32
C VAL A 204 1.34 19.77 1.19
N LEU A 205 2.29 20.05 2.06
CA LEU A 205 2.26 21.23 2.93
C LEU A 205 2.65 22.49 2.15
N ALA A 206 2.33 23.67 2.71
CA ALA A 206 2.58 24.96 2.08
C ALA A 206 4.07 25.25 1.77
N ASP A 207 5.01 24.56 2.43
CA ASP A 207 6.46 24.65 2.15
C ASP A 207 6.94 23.62 1.10
N GLY A 208 6.02 22.82 0.55
CA GLY A 208 6.27 21.75 -0.40
C GLY A 208 6.67 20.42 0.24
N SER A 209 6.82 20.34 1.57
CA SER A 209 7.10 19.06 2.24
C SER A 209 5.85 18.18 2.33
N ARG A 210 6.05 16.91 2.66
CA ARG A 210 5.01 15.92 2.88
C ARG A 210 4.32 16.16 4.22
N GLY A 211 2.99 16.21 4.20
CA GLY A 211 2.15 16.20 5.39
C GLY A 211 1.83 14.77 5.82
N ILE A 212 0.53 14.47 5.95
CA ILE A 212 0.07 13.09 6.18
C ILE A 212 0.34 12.18 4.97
N PHE A 213 0.60 10.90 5.23
CA PHE A 213 0.94 9.87 4.25
C PHE A 213 0.05 8.64 4.44
N ALA A 214 -0.35 7.99 3.35
CA ALA A 214 -1.00 6.68 3.41
C ALA A 214 0.02 5.64 3.90
N PRO A 215 -0.24 4.83 4.94
CA PRO A 215 0.74 3.83 5.38
C PRO A 215 1.11 2.86 4.26
N PHE A 216 2.34 2.33 4.26
CA PHE A 216 2.81 1.38 3.24
C PHE A 216 1.85 0.19 3.04
N SER A 217 1.27 -0.30 4.14
CA SER A 217 0.23 -1.33 4.16
C SER A 217 -1.06 -0.99 3.40
N HIS A 218 -1.15 0.21 2.81
CA HIS A 218 -2.29 0.79 2.14
C HIS A 218 -1.91 1.46 0.80
N ASP A 219 -0.72 1.16 0.28
CA ASP A 219 -0.30 1.58 -1.06
C ASP A 219 -0.89 0.68 -2.14
N ALA A 220 -0.72 1.08 -3.41
CA ALA A 220 -1.22 0.34 -4.56
C ALA A 220 -0.13 0.15 -5.64
N ALA A 221 -0.22 -0.94 -6.41
CA ALA A 221 0.67 -1.22 -7.52
C ALA A 221 -0.02 -1.94 -8.69
N SER A 222 0.53 -1.73 -9.90
CA SER A 222 -0.07 -2.18 -11.15
C SER A 222 0.02 -3.67 -11.46
N SER A 223 0.83 -4.42 -10.72
CA SER A 223 1.13 -5.81 -11.08
C SER A 223 1.85 -6.55 -9.95
N ILE A 224 1.66 -7.87 -9.94
CA ILE A 224 2.32 -8.80 -9.03
C ILE A 224 3.54 -9.36 -9.77
N PRO A 225 4.78 -9.18 -9.29
CA PRO A 225 5.90 -10.02 -9.72
C PRO A 225 5.50 -11.49 -9.59
N GLU A 226 5.66 -12.29 -10.65
CA GLU A 226 5.15 -13.67 -10.69
C GLU A 226 5.32 -14.39 -9.33
N PRO A 227 4.25 -14.87 -8.70
CA PRO A 227 4.33 -15.33 -7.32
C PRO A 227 5.43 -16.39 -7.17
N GLY A 228 6.38 -16.15 -6.26
CA GLY A 228 7.35 -17.15 -5.81
C GLY A 228 6.75 -18.56 -5.55
N PRO A 229 5.48 -18.70 -5.11
CA PRO A 229 4.77 -19.98 -5.07
C PRO A 229 4.74 -20.79 -6.38
N LEU A 230 4.72 -20.18 -7.57
CA LEU A 230 4.78 -20.92 -8.84
C LEU A 230 6.16 -21.52 -9.08
N ALA A 231 7.21 -20.80 -8.75
CA ALA A 231 8.58 -21.33 -8.76
C ALA A 231 8.73 -22.46 -7.74
N LEU A 232 8.18 -22.29 -6.52
CA LEU A 232 8.15 -23.31 -5.47
C LEU A 232 7.32 -24.54 -5.87
N LEU A 233 6.17 -24.36 -6.52
CA LEU A 233 5.34 -25.44 -7.06
C LEU A 233 6.09 -26.20 -8.16
N GLY A 234 6.72 -25.47 -9.09
CA GLY A 234 7.56 -26.04 -10.14
C GLY A 234 8.71 -26.87 -9.56
N MET A 235 9.44 -26.32 -8.59
CA MET A 235 10.51 -27.02 -7.87
C MET A 235 9.98 -28.23 -7.08
N GLY A 236 8.82 -28.11 -6.44
CA GLY A 236 8.14 -29.20 -5.75
C GLY A 236 7.79 -30.35 -6.70
N LEU A 237 7.24 -30.05 -7.87
CA LEU A 237 6.89 -31.04 -8.90
C LEU A 237 8.14 -31.74 -9.47
N ILE A 238 9.24 -31.02 -9.67
CA ILE A 238 10.53 -31.60 -10.08
C ILE A 238 11.03 -32.57 -9.01
N MET A 239 10.99 -32.18 -7.73
CA MET A 239 11.41 -33.05 -6.63
C MET A 239 10.55 -34.32 -6.51
N VAL A 240 9.24 -34.22 -6.71
CA VAL A 240 8.32 -35.39 -6.74
C VAL A 240 8.65 -36.31 -7.91
N PHE A 241 8.85 -35.77 -9.11
CA PHE A 241 9.20 -36.55 -10.30
C PHE A 241 10.53 -37.31 -10.13
N LEU A 242 11.57 -36.63 -9.63
CA LEU A 242 12.87 -37.25 -9.36
C LEU A 242 12.77 -38.36 -8.30
N SER A 243 11.97 -38.13 -7.26
CA SER A 243 11.71 -39.12 -6.20
C SER A 243 10.94 -40.34 -6.71
N ALA A 244 9.95 -40.14 -7.57
CA ALA A 244 9.19 -41.22 -8.19
C ALA A 244 10.05 -42.07 -9.15
N ARG A 245 10.99 -41.45 -9.87
CA ARG A 245 11.90 -42.14 -10.79
C ARG A 245 12.90 -43.05 -10.07
N ARG A 246 13.37 -42.65 -8.88
CA ARG A 246 14.27 -43.46 -8.05
C ARG A 246 13.64 -44.71 -7.44
N ARG A 247 12.30 -44.78 -7.34
CA ARG A 247 11.59 -45.96 -6.82
C ARG A 247 11.32 -47.05 -7.87
N ARG A 248 11.63 -46.78 -9.15
CA ARG A 248 11.39 -47.72 -10.27
C ARG A 248 12.68 -48.35 -10.82
N VAL A 249 13.82 -48.08 -10.20
CA VAL A 249 15.12 -48.72 -10.45
C VAL A 249 15.52 -49.47 -9.20
#